data_AF-K5UM12-F1
#
_entry.id   AF-K5UM12-F1
#
_cell.length_a   1.000
_cell.length_b   1.000
_cell.length_c   1.000
_cell.angle_alpha   90.00
_cell.angle_beta   90.00
_cell.angle_gamma   90.00
#
_symmetry.space_group_name_H-M   'P 1'
#
loop_
_entity.id
_entity.type
_entity.pdbx_description
1 polymer ?
#
loop_
_entity_poly.entity_id
_entity_poly.type
_entity_poly.pdbx_seq_one_letter_code
_entity_poly.pdbx_strand_id
1 'polypeptide(L)'
;MYTSGSTGVPKGVPVMQSSVIALVSNTDVFPFQTGDKIGMINNLAWDASIIDIWCTLLAGATVVCFNRYDVLDLVVLAGQFQLFDVTGCFMSVALFRQALDLAPQLFRKLRLLQVGGEAFYYEDLQRVKSVNPSIQLFSAYGLTETCVFATGFWVDVPNMPVSGSLPIGRPMSTVQALVVDTTGRLVPPGVVGELIIGGAGVGPGYLKRPKETAEAFVKLEFDGLDQGVAQYYRSVCRFHTVLPYMSNI
;
A
#
# COMPACT_ATOMS: atom_id res chain seq x y z
N MET A 1 6.30 -1.72 14.64
CA MET A 1 6.14 -0.27 14.37
C MET A 1 5.09 0.31 15.30
N TYR A 2 5.04 1.62 15.49
CA TYR A 2 4.04 2.26 16.37
C TYR A 2 3.13 3.17 15.55
N THR A 3 1.82 2.97 15.66
CA THR A 3 0.79 3.77 14.99
C THR A 3 0.03 4.63 15.99
N SER A 4 -0.61 5.70 15.52
CA SER A 4 -1.48 6.52 16.37
C SER A 4 -2.68 5.70 16.83
N GLY A 5 -2.87 5.59 18.15
CA GLY A 5 -4.09 4.99 18.70
C GLY A 5 -5.23 5.99 18.71
N SER A 6 -6.47 5.51 18.52
CA SER A 6 -7.70 6.31 18.68
C SER A 6 -7.85 6.94 20.07
N THR A 7 -7.12 6.43 21.07
CA THR A 7 -7.08 6.94 22.46
C THR A 7 -5.95 7.94 22.71
N GLY A 8 -5.20 8.34 21.69
CA GLY A 8 -4.03 9.22 21.80
C GLY A 8 -2.74 8.53 22.28
N VAL A 9 -2.83 7.27 22.73
CA VAL A 9 -1.66 6.46 23.11
C VAL A 9 -1.24 5.59 21.92
N PRO A 10 0.02 5.66 21.45
CA PRO A 10 0.49 4.83 20.34
C PRO A 10 0.29 3.33 20.58
N LYS A 11 -0.07 2.61 19.52
CA LYS A 11 -0.24 1.15 19.53
C LYS A 11 0.95 0.51 18.82
N GLY A 12 1.61 -0.43 19.50
CA GLY A 12 2.70 -1.19 18.90
C GLY A 12 2.15 -2.32 18.03
N VAL A 13 2.48 -2.31 16.75
CA VAL A 13 2.13 -3.34 15.76
C VAL A 13 3.38 -4.17 15.44
N PRO A 14 3.45 -5.45 15.86
CA PRO A 14 4.48 -6.38 15.43
C PRO A 14 4.28 -6.71 13.95
N VAL A 15 5.31 -6.46 13.14
CA VAL A 15 5.37 -6.96 11.76
C VAL A 15 6.34 -8.12 11.75
N MET A 16 5.87 -9.29 11.32
CA MET A 16 6.63 -10.53 11.36
C MET A 16 7.52 -10.64 10.13
N GLN A 17 8.67 -11.31 10.26
CA GLN A 17 9.54 -11.59 9.11
C GLN A 17 8.79 -12.37 8.01
N SER A 18 7.93 -13.33 8.38
CA SER A 18 7.09 -14.07 7.44
C SER A 18 6.14 -13.16 6.66
N SER A 19 5.61 -12.10 7.28
CA SER A 19 4.75 -11.12 6.61
C SER A 19 5.53 -10.31 5.57
N VAL A 20 6.77 -9.92 5.88
CA VAL A 20 7.67 -9.27 4.91
C VAL A 20 7.99 -10.20 3.75
N ILE A 21 8.31 -11.46 4.01
CA ILE A 21 8.57 -12.46 2.95
C ILE A 21 7.35 -12.65 2.06
N ALA A 22 6.16 -12.74 2.65
CA ALA A 22 4.91 -12.87 1.90
C ALA A 22 4.66 -11.63 1.03
N LEU A 23 4.86 -10.41 1.55
CA LEU A 23 4.74 -9.17 0.79
C LEU A 23 5.66 -9.19 -0.45
N VAL A 24 6.93 -9.52 -0.25
CA VAL A 24 7.97 -9.55 -1.29
C VAL A 24 7.68 -10.60 -2.36
N SER A 25 7.03 -11.71 -2.01
CA SER A 25 6.66 -12.75 -2.98
C SER A 25 5.60 -12.32 -4.02
N ASN A 26 4.93 -11.17 -3.83
CA ASN A 26 4.01 -10.60 -4.81
C ASN A 26 4.78 -9.86 -5.91
N THR A 27 5.52 -10.60 -6.74
CA THR A 27 6.39 -10.04 -7.78
C THR A 27 5.63 -9.28 -8.87
N ASP A 28 4.31 -9.50 -8.99
CA ASP A 28 3.43 -8.73 -9.88
C ASP A 28 3.10 -7.33 -9.32
N VAL A 29 3.21 -7.12 -8.02
CA VAL A 29 3.03 -5.83 -7.34
C VAL A 29 4.35 -5.06 -7.24
N PHE A 30 5.44 -5.79 -6.98
CA PHE A 30 6.80 -5.24 -6.89
C PHE A 30 7.66 -5.76 -8.05
N PRO A 31 7.45 -5.28 -9.30
CA PRO A 31 8.24 -5.69 -10.46
C PRO A 31 9.59 -4.95 -10.48
N PHE A 32 10.25 -4.92 -9.32
CA PHE A 32 11.63 -4.49 -9.17
C PHE A 32 12.53 -5.54 -9.81
N GLN A 33 13.56 -5.08 -10.49
CA GLN A 33 14.44 -5.89 -11.29
C GLN A 33 15.90 -5.50 -11.05
N THR A 34 16.82 -6.41 -11.34
CA THR A 34 18.25 -6.12 -11.26
C THR A 34 18.58 -4.91 -12.13
N GLY A 35 19.18 -3.88 -11.50
CA GLY A 35 19.47 -2.59 -12.15
C GLY A 35 18.51 -1.46 -11.77
N ASP A 36 17.35 -1.76 -11.17
CA ASP A 36 16.52 -0.72 -10.57
C ASP A 36 17.22 -0.07 -9.37
N LYS A 37 16.95 1.22 -9.21
CA LYS A 37 17.40 2.05 -8.10
C LYS A 37 16.16 2.63 -7.42
N ILE A 38 15.82 2.09 -6.26
CA ILE A 38 14.62 2.50 -5.52
C ILE A 38 15.00 3.54 -4.48
N GLY A 39 14.34 4.70 -4.53
CA GLY A 39 14.59 5.80 -3.61
C GLY A 39 14.02 5.51 -2.22
N MET A 40 14.88 5.48 -1.19
CA MET A 40 14.47 5.36 0.20
C MET A 40 14.04 6.72 0.74
N ILE A 41 12.76 7.02 0.58
CA ILE A 41 12.16 8.32 0.96
C ILE A 41 11.18 8.18 2.13
N ASN A 42 10.86 6.95 2.54
CA ASN A 42 9.95 6.71 3.65
C ASN A 42 10.70 6.65 4.98
N ASN A 43 10.11 7.27 6.00
CA ASN A 43 10.68 7.25 7.34
C ASN A 43 10.67 5.83 7.91
N LEU A 44 11.79 5.38 8.49
CA LEU A 44 11.98 4.05 9.10
C LEU A 44 10.98 3.71 10.22
N ALA A 45 10.30 4.71 10.80
CA ALA A 45 9.23 4.49 11.77
C ALA A 45 7.93 3.94 11.14
N TRP A 46 7.78 4.10 9.82
CA TRP A 46 6.62 3.69 9.04
C TRP A 46 6.90 2.40 8.25
N ASP A 47 5.85 1.62 8.05
CA ASP A 47 5.91 0.33 7.37
C ASP A 47 6.24 0.42 5.89
N ALA A 48 5.95 1.55 5.25
CA ALA A 48 6.40 1.86 3.90
C ALA A 48 7.92 1.71 3.70
N SER A 49 8.75 1.87 4.75
CA SER A 49 10.19 1.62 4.67
C SER A 49 10.56 0.15 4.37
N ILE A 50 9.63 -0.78 4.58
CA ILE A 50 9.78 -2.19 4.18
C ILE A 50 9.82 -2.32 2.66
N ILE A 51 9.10 -1.47 1.91
CA ILE A 51 9.17 -1.44 0.45
C ILE A 51 10.56 -0.97 0.03
N ASP A 52 10.95 0.20 0.53
CA ASP A 52 12.20 0.87 0.18
C ASP A 52 13.40 -0.07 0.41
N ILE A 53 13.39 -0.84 1.50
CA ILE A 53 14.51 -1.71 1.91
C ILE A 53 14.30 -3.15 1.44
N TRP A 54 13.29 -3.84 1.95
CA TRP A 54 13.20 -5.31 1.81
C TRP A 54 12.66 -5.73 0.45
N CYS A 55 11.61 -5.08 -0.07
CA CYS A 55 11.14 -5.37 -1.43
C CYS A 55 12.24 -5.08 -2.46
N THR A 56 12.99 -3.99 -2.28
CA THR A 56 14.13 -3.64 -3.14
C THR A 56 15.27 -4.66 -3.07
N LEU A 57 15.81 -4.92 -1.88
CA LEU A 57 17.01 -5.77 -1.72
C LEU A 57 16.73 -7.23 -2.08
N LEU A 58 15.56 -7.76 -1.73
CA LEU A 58 15.21 -9.15 -2.04
C LEU A 58 14.87 -9.37 -3.52
N ALA A 59 14.55 -8.30 -4.27
CA ALA A 59 14.44 -8.34 -5.73
C ALA A 59 15.80 -8.17 -6.45
N GLY A 60 16.90 -7.98 -5.71
CA GLY A 60 18.23 -7.73 -6.29
C GLY A 60 18.41 -6.32 -6.87
N ALA A 61 17.56 -5.37 -6.48
CA ALA A 61 17.66 -3.96 -6.84
C ALA A 61 18.52 -3.17 -5.83
N THR A 62 18.79 -1.90 -6.12
CA THR A 62 19.60 -1.01 -5.27
C THR A 62 18.73 -0.06 -4.47
N VAL A 63 19.00 0.08 -3.16
CA VAL A 63 18.40 1.12 -2.32
C VAL A 63 19.23 2.39 -2.43
N VAL A 64 18.62 3.50 -2.85
CA VAL A 64 19.25 4.82 -2.87
C VAL A 64 18.86 5.59 -1.62
N CYS A 65 19.82 5.80 -0.72
CA CYS A 65 19.62 6.51 0.53
C CYS A 65 19.88 8.02 0.36
N PHE A 66 19.04 8.84 0.97
CA PHE A 66 19.17 10.29 0.97
C PHE A 66 19.37 10.82 2.39
N ASN A 67 19.87 12.05 2.50
CA ASN A 67 19.82 12.73 3.78
C ASN A 67 18.36 13.00 4.15
N ARG A 68 17.98 12.77 5.42
CA ARG A 68 16.61 12.97 5.90
C ARG A 68 16.07 14.38 5.65
N TYR A 69 16.93 15.39 5.62
CA TYR A 69 16.52 16.78 5.39
C TYR A 69 16.29 17.03 3.89
N ASP A 70 17.06 16.39 3.02
CA ASP A 70 16.91 16.49 1.57
C ASP A 70 15.60 15.85 1.10
N VAL A 71 15.15 14.76 1.75
CA VAL A 71 13.86 14.12 1.47
C VAL A 71 12.68 15.07 1.71
N LEU A 72 12.82 16.03 2.65
CA LEU A 72 11.78 17.02 2.96
C LEU A 72 11.76 18.20 1.98
N ASP A 73 12.83 18.41 1.23
CA ASP A 73 12.92 19.42 0.18
C ASP A 73 12.75 18.76 -1.19
N LEU A 74 11.54 18.85 -1.74
CA LEU A 74 11.18 18.16 -2.98
C LEU A 74 11.99 18.63 -4.20
N VAL A 75 12.51 19.86 -4.19
CA VAL A 75 13.34 20.36 -5.28
C VAL A 75 14.73 19.72 -5.21
N VAL A 76 15.31 19.66 -4.01
CA VAL A 76 16.58 18.97 -3.77
C VAL A 76 16.44 17.47 -4.07
N LEU A 77 15.39 16.83 -3.55
CA LEU A 77 15.10 15.41 -3.80
C LEU A 77 14.96 15.11 -5.28
N ALA A 78 14.26 15.97 -6.04
CA ALA A 78 14.14 15.80 -7.48
C ALA A 78 15.49 15.88 -8.20
N GLY A 79 16.39 16.78 -7.78
CA GLY A 79 17.76 16.85 -8.28
C GLY A 79 18.55 15.57 -7.97
N GLN A 80 18.42 15.04 -6.76
CA GLN A 80 19.06 13.80 -6.34
C GLN A 80 18.52 12.57 -7.10
N PHE A 81 17.21 12.50 -7.33
CA PHE A 81 16.61 11.44 -8.15
C PHE A 81 17.24 11.39 -9.54
N GLN A 82 17.53 12.56 -10.13
CA GLN A 82 18.20 12.64 -11.43
C GLN A 82 19.69 12.33 -11.36
N LEU A 83 20.38 12.78 -10.31
CA LEU A 83 21.81 12.54 -10.11
C LEU A 83 22.13 11.06 -9.89
N PHE A 84 21.27 10.36 -9.16
CA PHE A 84 21.47 8.95 -8.81
C PHE A 84 20.74 7.99 -9.75
N ASP A 85 20.04 8.49 -10.77
CA ASP A 85 19.21 7.73 -11.70
C ASP A 85 18.19 6.82 -10.99
N VAL A 86 17.44 7.38 -10.04
CA VAL A 86 16.35 6.66 -9.36
C VAL A 86 15.32 6.22 -10.39
N THR A 87 14.96 4.94 -10.36
CA THR A 87 14.01 4.33 -11.30
C THR A 87 12.64 4.10 -10.67
N GLY A 88 12.53 4.07 -9.35
CA GLY A 88 11.24 4.00 -8.69
C GLY A 88 11.23 4.38 -7.22
N CYS A 89 10.04 4.55 -6.67
CA CYS A 89 9.81 4.81 -5.25
C CYS A 89 8.34 4.52 -4.89
N PHE A 90 8.08 4.41 -3.58
CA PHE A 90 6.74 4.52 -3.03
C PHE A 90 6.52 5.90 -2.40
N MET A 91 5.35 6.51 -2.65
CA MET A 91 4.91 7.76 -2.03
C MET A 91 3.51 7.63 -1.42
N SER A 92 3.26 8.34 -0.32
CA SER A 92 1.88 8.62 0.06
C SER A 92 1.22 9.52 -0.99
N VAL A 93 -0.10 9.41 -1.17
CA VAL A 93 -0.83 10.28 -2.12
C VAL A 93 -0.62 11.77 -1.80
N ALA A 94 -0.60 12.15 -0.53
CA ALA A 94 -0.30 13.51 -0.10
C ALA A 94 1.10 13.99 -0.56
N LEU A 95 2.14 13.18 -0.33
CA LEU A 95 3.50 13.52 -0.76
C LEU A 95 3.62 13.58 -2.29
N PHE A 96 2.97 12.64 -2.97
CA PHE A 96 2.89 12.61 -4.42
C PHE A 96 2.27 13.88 -5.01
N ARG A 97 1.13 14.35 -4.47
CA ARG A 97 0.47 15.59 -4.90
C ARG A 97 1.37 16.81 -4.67
N GLN A 98 1.99 16.88 -3.49
CA GLN A 98 2.93 17.95 -3.16
C GLN A 98 4.13 17.96 -4.11
N ALA A 99 4.67 16.79 -4.47
CA ALA A 99 5.76 16.67 -5.43
C ALA A 99 5.34 17.05 -6.85
N LEU A 100 4.11 16.75 -7.27
CA LEU A 100 3.60 17.22 -8.57
C LEU A 100 3.46 18.75 -8.62
N ASP A 101 3.08 19.38 -7.52
CA ASP A 101 2.92 20.84 -7.44
C ASP A 101 4.28 21.57 -7.43
N LEU A 102 5.23 21.06 -6.63
CA LEU A 102 6.48 21.78 -6.35
C LEU A 102 7.67 21.32 -7.21
N ALA A 103 7.69 20.04 -7.61
CA ALA A 103 8.86 19.44 -8.26
C ALA A 103 8.47 18.33 -9.27
N PRO A 104 7.63 18.61 -10.28
CA PRO A 104 7.16 17.59 -11.23
C PRO A 104 8.30 16.87 -11.96
N GLN A 105 9.46 17.51 -12.13
CA GLN A 105 10.66 16.91 -12.72
C GLN A 105 11.16 15.65 -11.99
N LEU A 106 10.76 15.43 -10.73
CA LEU A 106 11.03 14.22 -9.96
C LEU A 106 10.55 12.97 -10.72
N PHE A 107 9.39 13.05 -11.38
CA PHE A 107 8.74 11.90 -12.02
C PHE A 107 9.27 11.58 -13.42
N ARG A 108 10.02 12.49 -14.06
CA ARG A 108 10.37 12.40 -15.50
C ARG A 108 11.13 11.15 -15.91
N LYS A 109 12.00 10.63 -15.04
CA LYS A 109 12.81 9.43 -15.31
C LYS A 109 12.35 8.19 -14.53
N LEU A 110 11.32 8.32 -13.69
CA LEU A 110 10.82 7.17 -12.95
C LEU A 110 10.20 6.18 -13.94
N ARG A 111 10.64 4.93 -13.83
CA ARG A 111 10.04 3.78 -14.49
C ARG A 111 8.77 3.35 -13.76
N LEU A 112 8.84 3.33 -12.43
CA LEU A 112 7.81 2.79 -11.55
C LEU A 112 7.52 3.75 -10.40
N LEU A 113 6.25 4.06 -10.19
CA LEU A 113 5.77 4.77 -9.02
C LEU A 113 4.69 3.93 -8.33
N GLN A 114 4.84 3.70 -7.04
CA GLN A 114 3.78 3.14 -6.21
C GLN A 114 3.20 4.26 -5.35
N VAL A 115 1.88 4.35 -5.25
CA VAL A 115 1.17 5.37 -4.44
C VAL A 115 0.16 4.72 -3.52
N GLY A 116 -0.04 5.28 -2.33
CA GLY A 116 -1.03 4.76 -1.39
C GLY A 116 -1.22 5.63 -0.14
N GLY A 117 -1.91 5.07 0.85
CA GLY A 117 -2.16 5.72 2.14
C GLY A 117 -3.37 6.65 2.18
N GLU A 118 -3.88 7.09 1.04
CA GLU A 118 -5.13 7.87 0.92
C GLU A 118 -5.86 7.52 -0.38
N ALA A 119 -7.07 8.06 -0.58
CA ALA A 119 -7.79 7.93 -1.83
C ALA A 119 -7.02 8.59 -2.99
N PHE A 120 -6.75 7.79 -4.02
CA PHE A 120 -6.08 8.21 -5.24
C PHE A 120 -7.12 8.50 -6.33
N TYR A 121 -6.97 9.59 -7.08
CA TYR A 121 -8.01 10.04 -8.02
C TYR A 121 -7.55 9.95 -9.48
N TYR A 122 -8.50 9.87 -10.41
CA TYR A 122 -8.18 9.85 -11.84
C TYR A 122 -7.41 11.11 -12.29
N GLU A 123 -7.72 12.26 -11.71
CA GLU A 123 -7.06 13.52 -12.00
C GLU A 123 -5.58 13.49 -11.57
N ASP A 124 -5.26 12.83 -10.46
CA ASP A 124 -3.89 12.62 -9.99
C ASP A 124 -3.08 11.81 -11.01
N LEU A 125 -3.67 10.74 -11.56
CA LEU A 125 -3.08 9.93 -12.62
C LEU A 125 -2.79 10.78 -13.87
N GLN A 126 -3.75 11.58 -14.33
CA GLN A 126 -3.59 12.41 -15.52
C GLN A 126 -2.43 13.40 -15.37
N ARG A 127 -2.30 14.00 -14.18
CA ARG A 127 -1.21 14.94 -13.89
C ARG A 127 0.16 14.27 -14.01
N VAL A 128 0.38 13.11 -13.40
CA VAL A 128 1.68 12.44 -13.52
C VAL A 128 1.95 11.92 -14.93
N LYS A 129 0.92 11.45 -15.65
CA LYS A 129 1.05 11.01 -17.04
C LYS A 129 1.40 12.15 -18.00
N SER A 130 0.95 13.38 -17.73
CA SER A 130 1.37 14.56 -18.51
C SER A 130 2.86 14.89 -18.35
N VAL A 131 3.46 14.49 -17.23
CA VAL A 131 4.89 14.69 -16.94
C VAL A 131 5.74 13.53 -17.46
N ASN A 132 5.25 12.30 -17.30
CA ASN A 132 5.90 11.07 -17.76
C ASN A 132 4.84 10.10 -18.29
N PRO A 133 4.58 10.09 -19.61
CA PRO A 133 3.57 9.21 -20.22
C PRO A 133 3.88 7.71 -20.04
N SER A 134 5.16 7.36 -19.94
CA SER A 134 5.64 5.99 -19.83
C SER A 134 5.70 5.42 -18.41
N ILE A 135 5.41 6.25 -17.39
CA ILE A 135 5.50 5.80 -15.99
C ILE A 135 4.51 4.65 -15.74
N GLN A 136 5.01 3.58 -15.14
CA GLN A 136 4.17 2.51 -14.59
C GLN A 136 3.74 2.95 -13.20
N LEU A 137 2.43 2.93 -12.94
CA LEU A 137 1.88 3.38 -11.68
C LEU A 137 1.02 2.30 -11.06
N PHE A 138 1.27 2.03 -9.78
CA PHE A 138 0.52 1.09 -8.98
C PHE A 138 -0.12 1.82 -7.80
N SER A 139 -1.45 1.77 -7.72
CA SER A 139 -2.19 2.29 -6.57
C SER A 139 -2.39 1.16 -5.57
N ALA A 140 -1.96 1.39 -4.34
CA ALA A 140 -1.92 0.39 -3.29
C ALA A 140 -2.72 0.84 -2.07
N TYR A 141 -3.34 -0.12 -1.41
CA TYR A 141 -4.01 0.04 -0.13
C TYR A 141 -3.55 -1.04 0.83
N GLY A 142 -3.33 -0.65 2.08
CA GLY A 142 -3.06 -1.58 3.16
C GLY A 142 -2.82 -0.83 4.45
N LEU A 143 -2.67 -1.60 5.52
CA LEU A 143 -2.44 -1.08 6.87
C LEU A 143 -1.21 -1.75 7.48
N THR A 144 -0.67 -1.13 8.52
CA THR A 144 0.47 -1.67 9.27
C THR A 144 0.15 -3.02 9.89
N GLU A 145 -1.08 -3.24 10.33
CA GLU A 145 -1.58 -4.52 10.85
C GLU A 145 -1.60 -5.65 9.82
N THR A 146 -1.54 -5.30 8.53
CA THR A 146 -1.57 -6.23 7.38
C THR A 146 -0.26 -6.25 6.60
N CYS A 147 0.80 -5.62 7.12
CA CYS A 147 2.12 -5.51 6.49
C CYS A 147 2.10 -4.74 5.15
N VAL A 148 1.97 -3.41 5.25
CA VAL A 148 2.13 -2.44 4.16
C VAL A 148 0.99 -2.42 3.15
N PHE A 149 0.96 -3.38 2.22
CA PHE A 149 -0.09 -3.48 1.20
C PHE A 149 -0.96 -4.71 1.46
N ALA A 150 -2.23 -4.62 1.11
CA ALA A 150 -3.19 -5.70 1.17
C ALA A 150 -3.86 -5.87 -0.21
N THR A 151 -4.25 -4.76 -0.82
CA THR A 151 -4.85 -4.71 -2.14
C THR A 151 -4.15 -3.67 -3.00
N GLY A 152 -4.29 -3.80 -4.31
CA GLY A 152 -3.85 -2.76 -5.22
C GLY A 152 -4.19 -3.09 -6.66
N PHE A 153 -3.86 -2.17 -7.55
CA PHE A 153 -4.01 -2.37 -8.98
C PHE A 153 -3.04 -1.50 -9.77
N TRP A 154 -2.64 -2.02 -10.93
CA TRP A 154 -1.94 -1.24 -11.94
C TRP A 154 -2.90 -0.28 -12.62
N VAL A 155 -2.47 0.95 -12.85
CA VAL A 155 -3.25 1.90 -13.66
C VAL A 155 -3.19 1.51 -15.14
N ASP A 156 -4.05 2.14 -15.95
CA ASP A 156 -4.20 1.85 -17.40
C ASP A 156 -4.71 0.43 -17.69
N VAL A 157 -5.40 -0.18 -16.72
CA VAL A 157 -6.11 -1.46 -16.90
C VAL A 157 -7.50 -1.25 -17.52
N PRO A 158 -8.06 -2.26 -18.22
CA PRO A 158 -9.41 -2.17 -18.76
C PRO A 158 -10.46 -1.85 -17.67
N ASN A 159 -11.46 -1.04 -18.04
CA ASN A 159 -12.59 -0.64 -17.18
C ASN A 159 -12.19 0.19 -15.93
N MET A 160 -11.02 0.84 -15.95
CA MET A 160 -10.65 1.82 -14.93
C MET A 160 -11.61 3.02 -14.96
N PRO A 161 -12.05 3.55 -13.81
CA PRO A 161 -12.81 4.80 -13.78
C PRO A 161 -12.03 5.94 -14.43
N VAL A 162 -12.72 6.73 -15.25
CA VAL A 162 -12.16 7.90 -15.97
C VAL A 162 -12.45 9.23 -15.26
N SER A 163 -12.88 9.16 -14.00
CA SER A 163 -13.18 10.32 -13.14
C SER A 163 -13.31 9.88 -11.68
N GLY A 164 -12.98 10.77 -10.74
CA GLY A 164 -13.23 10.54 -9.32
C GLY A 164 -12.23 9.58 -8.65
N SER A 165 -12.64 9.07 -7.49
CA SER A 165 -11.80 8.17 -6.67
C SER A 165 -11.58 6.84 -7.38
N LEU A 166 -10.33 6.40 -7.41
CA LEU A 166 -9.93 5.13 -7.97
C LEU A 166 -10.14 4.00 -6.95
N PRO A 167 -10.38 2.76 -7.42
CA PRO A 167 -10.56 1.62 -6.54
C PRO A 167 -9.28 1.32 -5.75
N ILE A 168 -9.41 0.56 -4.66
CA ILE A 168 -8.26 -0.02 -3.95
C ILE A 168 -7.75 -1.31 -4.61
N GLY A 169 -8.36 -1.70 -5.72
CA GLY A 169 -7.90 -2.79 -6.57
C GLY A 169 -8.32 -4.17 -6.07
N ARG A 170 -7.45 -5.15 -6.29
CA ARG A 170 -7.68 -6.57 -5.94
C ARG A 170 -6.73 -7.01 -4.82
N PRO A 171 -7.06 -8.07 -4.06
CA PRO A 171 -6.13 -8.64 -3.09
C PRO A 171 -4.83 -9.10 -3.75
N MET A 172 -3.71 -8.92 -3.05
CA MET A 172 -2.44 -9.53 -3.43
C MET A 172 -2.51 -11.06 -3.28
N SER A 173 -1.61 -11.80 -3.93
CA SER A 173 -1.65 -13.28 -3.97
C SER A 173 -1.60 -13.96 -2.59
N THR A 174 -0.99 -13.28 -1.61
CA THR A 174 -0.83 -13.76 -0.23
C THR A 174 -1.89 -13.21 0.74
N VAL A 175 -2.87 -12.48 0.21
CA VAL A 175 -3.88 -11.74 0.96
C VAL A 175 -5.27 -12.21 0.57
N GLN A 176 -6.12 -12.34 1.57
CA GLN A 176 -7.55 -12.45 1.37
C GLN A 176 -8.19 -11.14 1.84
N ALA A 177 -8.98 -10.49 1.01
CA ALA A 177 -9.77 -9.33 1.40
C ALA A 177 -11.24 -9.61 1.13
N LEU A 178 -12.08 -9.40 2.14
CA LEU A 178 -13.51 -9.71 2.11
C LEU A 178 -14.28 -8.52 2.66
N VAL A 179 -15.51 -8.33 2.15
CA VAL A 179 -16.41 -7.30 2.65
C VAL A 179 -17.55 -7.97 3.40
N VAL A 180 -17.75 -7.58 4.66
CA VAL A 180 -18.71 -8.20 5.57
C VAL A 180 -19.70 -7.21 6.17
N ASP A 181 -20.85 -7.72 6.60
CA ASP A 181 -21.82 -6.97 7.39
C ASP A 181 -21.43 -6.88 8.87
N THR A 182 -22.26 -6.24 9.68
CA THR A 182 -22.03 -6.08 11.13
C THR A 182 -22.06 -7.39 11.92
N THR A 183 -22.56 -8.48 11.31
CA THR A 183 -22.61 -9.82 11.90
C THR A 183 -21.44 -10.70 11.44
N GLY A 184 -20.54 -10.18 10.60
CA GLY A 184 -19.38 -10.90 10.08
C GLY A 184 -19.70 -11.80 8.88
N ARG A 185 -20.86 -11.62 8.24
CA ARG A 185 -21.25 -12.38 7.03
C ARG A 185 -20.87 -11.62 5.77
N LEU A 186 -20.51 -12.35 4.72
CA LEU A 186 -20.21 -11.74 3.41
C LEU A 186 -21.40 -10.95 2.87
N VAL A 187 -21.13 -9.75 2.37
CA VAL A 187 -22.13 -8.96 1.64
C VAL A 187 -22.09 -9.29 0.14
N PRO A 188 -23.23 -9.20 -0.58
CA PRO A 188 -23.24 -9.33 -2.02
C PRO A 188 -22.39 -8.26 -2.74
N PRO A 189 -21.92 -8.52 -3.98
CA PRO A 189 -21.27 -7.50 -4.80
C PRO A 189 -22.10 -6.21 -4.92
N GLY A 190 -21.43 -5.05 -4.84
CA GLY A 190 -22.04 -3.73 -4.86
C GLY A 190 -22.63 -3.26 -3.53
N VAL A 191 -22.75 -4.14 -2.52
CA VAL A 191 -23.22 -3.76 -1.19
C VAL A 191 -22.04 -3.27 -0.36
N VAL A 192 -22.22 -2.11 0.28
CA VAL A 192 -21.21 -1.55 1.19
C VAL A 192 -21.20 -2.35 2.49
N GLY A 193 -20.01 -2.79 2.88
CA GLY A 193 -19.74 -3.41 4.18
C GLY A 193 -18.36 -3.02 4.71
N GLU A 194 -17.95 -3.66 5.79
CA GLU A 194 -16.63 -3.49 6.37
C GLU A 194 -15.61 -4.39 5.69
N LEU A 195 -14.43 -3.83 5.38
CA LEU A 195 -13.32 -4.62 4.84
C LEU A 195 -12.57 -5.35 5.95
N ILE A 196 -12.49 -6.67 5.81
CA ILE A 196 -11.63 -7.52 6.63
C ILE A 196 -10.51 -8.10 5.76
N ILE A 197 -9.32 -8.23 6.35
CA ILE A 197 -8.11 -8.65 5.65
C ILE A 197 -7.50 -9.84 6.37
N GLY A 198 -7.41 -10.96 5.67
CA GLY A 198 -6.74 -12.19 6.07
C GLY A 198 -5.47 -12.44 5.28
N GLY A 199 -4.74 -13.50 5.64
CA GLY A 199 -3.56 -13.96 4.91
C GLY A 199 -2.25 -13.67 5.64
N ALA A 200 -1.13 -13.88 4.93
CA ALA A 200 0.19 -13.95 5.53
C ALA A 200 0.74 -12.59 6.05
N GLY A 201 0.14 -11.48 5.60
CA GLY A 201 0.46 -10.14 6.06
C GLY A 201 -0.10 -9.78 7.46
N VAL A 202 -1.10 -10.53 7.95
CA VAL A 202 -1.81 -10.18 9.19
C VAL A 202 -0.94 -10.45 10.42
N GLY A 203 -0.64 -9.39 11.17
CA GLY A 203 0.17 -9.45 12.39
C GLY A 203 -0.56 -10.14 13.56
N PRO A 204 0.16 -10.51 14.64
CA PRO A 204 -0.39 -11.28 15.76
C PRO A 204 -1.27 -10.48 16.74
N GLY A 205 -1.55 -9.21 16.45
CA GLY A 205 -2.22 -8.29 17.36
C GLY A 205 -1.35 -7.13 17.85
N TYR A 206 -1.88 -6.35 18.78
CA TYR A 206 -1.21 -5.17 19.34
C TYR A 206 -0.39 -5.51 20.61
N LEU A 207 0.83 -4.97 20.70
CA LEU A 207 1.72 -5.17 21.84
C LEU A 207 1.09 -4.69 23.15
N LYS A 208 0.94 -5.60 24.12
CA LYS A 208 0.41 -5.31 25.47
C LYS A 208 -0.97 -4.62 25.45
N ARG A 209 -1.81 -4.96 24.46
CA ARG A 209 -3.14 -4.38 24.22
C ARG A 209 -4.14 -5.49 23.87
N PRO A 210 -4.39 -6.46 24.77
CA PRO A 210 -5.19 -7.64 24.44
C PRO A 210 -6.66 -7.33 24.12
N LYS A 211 -7.24 -6.27 24.73
CA LYS A 211 -8.62 -5.87 24.45
C LYS A 211 -8.77 -5.34 23.03
N GLU A 212 -7.94 -4.37 22.67
CA GLU A 212 -7.92 -3.79 21.33
C GLU A 212 -7.52 -4.83 20.27
N THR A 213 -6.67 -5.79 20.65
CA THR A 213 -6.32 -6.93 19.79
C THR A 213 -7.55 -7.79 19.50
N ALA A 214 -8.30 -8.20 20.53
CA ALA A 214 -9.48 -9.04 20.34
C ALA A 214 -10.60 -8.35 19.54
N GLU A 215 -10.67 -7.03 19.60
CA GLU A 215 -11.63 -6.24 18.82
C GLU A 215 -11.26 -6.12 17.33
N ALA A 216 -9.97 -5.93 17.05
CA ALA A 216 -9.49 -5.68 15.69
C ALA A 216 -9.05 -6.95 14.94
N PHE A 217 -8.56 -7.97 15.64
CA PHE A 217 -8.06 -9.22 15.09
C PHE A 217 -9.04 -10.35 15.46
N VAL A 218 -9.88 -10.71 14.49
CA VAL A 218 -11.02 -11.61 14.68
C VAL A 218 -10.78 -12.95 14.00
N LYS A 219 -11.42 -13.99 14.53
CA LYS A 219 -11.53 -15.29 13.88
C LYS A 219 -12.93 -15.38 13.29
N LEU A 220 -12.98 -15.50 11.98
CA LEU A 220 -14.22 -15.66 11.21
C LEU A 220 -14.06 -16.91 10.35
N GLU A 221 -15.17 -17.59 10.12
CA GLU A 221 -15.22 -18.77 9.26
C GLU A 221 -16.12 -18.47 8.06
N PHE A 222 -15.62 -18.74 6.86
CA PHE A 222 -16.27 -18.56 5.58
C PHE A 222 -16.21 -19.85 4.76
N ASP A 223 -17.39 -20.40 4.47
CA ASP A 223 -17.54 -21.64 3.71
C ASP A 223 -16.78 -21.60 2.38
N GLY A 224 -15.76 -22.47 2.27
CA GLY A 224 -14.95 -22.62 1.06
C GLY A 224 -13.96 -21.48 0.77
N LEU A 225 -13.84 -20.49 1.65
CA LEU A 225 -12.92 -19.36 1.50
C LEU A 225 -11.78 -19.37 2.52
N ASP A 226 -11.92 -20.07 3.65
CA ASP A 226 -10.86 -20.17 4.67
C ASP A 226 -9.75 -21.16 4.25
N GLN A 227 -8.93 -20.76 3.28
CA GLN A 227 -7.79 -21.56 2.84
C GLN A 227 -6.60 -21.41 3.81
N GLY A 228 -6.79 -21.77 5.08
CA GLY A 228 -5.75 -21.70 6.11
C GLY A 228 -5.52 -20.30 6.69
N VAL A 229 -6.49 -19.39 6.55
CA VAL A 229 -6.44 -18.07 7.20
C VAL A 229 -6.71 -18.24 8.70
N ALA A 230 -5.71 -17.96 9.53
CA ALA A 230 -5.82 -18.14 10.98
C ALA A 230 -6.61 -17.04 11.70
N GLN A 231 -6.64 -15.83 11.12
CA GLN A 231 -7.29 -14.64 11.66
C GLN A 231 -7.44 -13.56 10.58
N TYR A 232 -8.37 -12.64 10.79
CA TYR A 232 -8.62 -11.47 9.98
C TYR A 232 -8.41 -10.19 10.79
N TYR A 233 -7.88 -9.16 10.15
CA TYR A 233 -7.85 -7.80 10.66
C TYR A 233 -9.05 -7.00 10.14
N ARG A 234 -9.76 -6.32 11.04
CA ARG A 234 -10.87 -5.40 10.73
C ARG A 234 -10.31 -4.01 10.41
N SER A 235 -10.41 -3.57 9.16
CA SER A 235 -9.80 -2.31 8.74
C SER A 235 -10.53 -1.06 9.23
N VAL A 236 -11.75 -1.22 9.78
CA VAL A 236 -12.75 -0.17 10.12
C VAL A 236 -13.22 0.70 8.94
N CYS A 237 -12.57 0.58 7.78
CA CYS A 237 -12.96 1.22 6.54
C CYS A 237 -14.10 0.43 5.86
N ARG A 238 -14.97 1.16 5.15
CA ARG A 238 -16.11 0.58 4.45
C ARG A 238 -15.93 0.65 2.94
N PHE A 239 -16.20 -0.47 2.29
CA PHE A 239 -16.00 -0.65 0.86
C PHE A 239 -17.15 -1.49 0.29
N HIS A 240 -17.25 -1.50 -1.03
CA HIS A 240 -18.06 -2.47 -1.76
C HIS A 240 -17.19 -3.19 -2.79
N THR A 241 -17.58 -4.41 -3.15
CA THR A 241 -16.92 -5.19 -4.19
C THR A 241 -17.62 -5.00 -5.54
N VAL A 242 -16.92 -4.45 -6.53
CA VAL A 242 -17.34 -4.49 -7.94
C VAL A 242 -16.32 -5.34 -8.67
N LEU A 243 -16.60 -6.64 -8.82
CA LEU A 243 -15.64 -7.59 -9.38
C LEU A 243 -15.01 -7.05 -10.69
N PRO A 244 -13.67 -7.09 -10.83
CA PRO A 244 -12.71 -7.74 -9.92
C PRO A 244 -12.14 -6.83 -8.80
N TYR A 245 -12.64 -5.61 -8.62
CA TYR A 245 -12.04 -4.59 -7.76
C TYR A 245 -12.88 -4.24 -6.53
N MET A 246 -12.22 -3.82 -5.45
CA MET A 246 -12.84 -3.17 -4.30
C MET A 246 -12.75 -1.66 -4.49
N SER A 247 -13.87 -0.95 -4.29
CA SER A 247 -13.96 0.49 -4.55
C SER A 247 -14.30 1.24 -3.27
N ASN A 248 -13.68 2.42 -3.12
CA ASN A 248 -14.05 3.41 -2.11
C ASN A 248 -15.50 3.89 -2.34
N ILE A 249 -16.11 4.44 -1.29
CA ILE A 249 -17.36 5.20 -1.35
C ILE A 249 -17.05 6.62 -1.83
#